data_AF-A0A7K4JV26-F1
#
_entry.id   AF-A0A7K4JV26-F1
#
_cell.length_a   1.000
_cell.length_b   1.000
_cell.length_c   1.000
_cell.angle_alpha   90.00
_cell.angle_beta   90.00
_cell.angle_gamma   90.00
#
_symmetry.space_group_name_H-M   'P 1'
#
loop_
_entity.id
_entity.type
_entity.pdbx_description
1 polymer ?
#
loop_
_entity_poly.entity_id
_entity_poly.type
_entity_poly.pdbx_seq_one_letter_code
_entity_poly.pdbx_strand_id
1 'polypeptide(L)' 'CKFCGKVFGNDSALQIHLRSHTGERPYKCNICGNRFTTKGNLKVHFQRHKDKY' A
#
# COMPACT_ATOMS: atom_id res chain seq x y z
N CYS A 1 13.90 -9.37 5.89
CA CYS A 1 13.98 -7.93 5.56
C CYS A 1 15.37 -7.46 5.90
N LYS A 2 16.08 -6.86 4.94
CA LYS A 2 17.47 -6.41 5.14
C LYS A 2 17.62 -5.22 6.09
N PHE A 3 16.54 -4.47 6.35
CA PHE A 3 16.58 -3.28 7.20
C PHE A 3 16.21 -3.53 8.66
N CYS A 4 15.40 -4.55 8.95
CA CYS A 4 14.87 -4.80 10.30
C CYS A 4 14.84 -6.28 10.71
N GLY A 5 15.46 -7.18 9.94
CA GLY A 5 15.55 -8.60 10.26
C GLY A 5 14.26 -9.41 10.12
N LYS A 6 13.08 -8.78 9.97
CA LYS A 6 11.79 -9.49 9.85
C LYS A 6 11.76 -10.50 8.70
N VAL A 7 11.29 -11.72 8.97
CA VAL A 7 11.15 -12.80 8.00
C VAL A 7 9.72 -12.84 7.45
N PHE A 8 9.58 -13.15 6.16
CA PHE A 8 8.29 -13.25 5.47
C PHE A 8 8.22 -14.57 4.71
N GLY A 9 7.04 -15.20 4.67
CA GLY A 9 6.84 -16.50 4.02
C GLY A 9 6.73 -16.45 2.49
N ASN A 10 6.75 -15.26 1.88
CA ASN A 10 6.78 -15.09 0.43
C ASN A 10 7.37 -13.73 0.03
N ASP A 11 7.86 -13.64 -1.20
CA ASP A 11 8.46 -12.44 -1.77
C ASP A 11 7.49 -11.26 -1.85
N SER A 12 6.23 -11.50 -2.23
CA SER A 12 5.22 -10.45 -2.33
C SER A 12 5.03 -9.69 -1.00
N ALA A 13 4.96 -10.41 0.11
CA ALA A 13 4.86 -9.84 1.45
C ALA A 13 6.14 -9.07 1.84
N LEU A 14 7.31 -9.62 1.51
CA LEU A 14 8.58 -8.93 1.71
C LEU A 14 8.65 -7.61 0.91
N GLN A 15 8.28 -7.62 -0.38
CA GLN A 15 8.30 -6.44 -1.24
C GLN A 15 7.33 -5.36 -0.76
N ILE A 16 6.11 -5.74 -0.37
CA ILE A 16 5.15 -4.80 0.24
C ILE A 16 5.72 -4.21 1.53
N HIS A 17 6.36 -5.02 2.37
CA HIS A 17 6.99 -4.55 3.59
C HIS A 17 8.15 -3.58 3.30
N LEU A 18 8.98 -3.82 2.28
CA LEU A 18 10.09 -2.92 1.95
C LEU A 18 9.62 -1.49 1.62
N ARG A 19 8.37 -1.32 1.13
CA ARG A 19 7.77 0.01 0.93
C ARG A 19 7.61 0.81 2.23
N SER A 20 7.54 0.17 3.40
CA SER A 20 7.52 0.89 4.68
C SER A 20 8.87 1.51 5.03
N HIS A 21 9.97 0.98 4.47
CA HIS A 21 11.30 1.53 4.64
C HIS A 21 11.61 2.62 3.61
N THR A 22 11.22 2.40 2.35
CA THR A 22 11.49 3.36 1.26
C THR A 22 10.47 4.51 1.21
N GLY A 23 9.32 4.36 1.87
CA GLY A 23 8.20 5.30 1.76
C GLY A 23 7.47 5.23 0.42
N GLU A 24 7.75 4.24 -0.42
CA GLU A 24 7.13 4.10 -1.74
C GLU A 24 5.62 3.87 -1.63
N ARG A 25 4.85 4.73 -2.29
CA ARG A 25 3.39 4.63 -2.37
C ARG A 25 2.95 4.72 -3.83
N PRO A 26 3.06 3.61 -4.58
CA PRO A 26 2.84 3.62 -6.02
C PRO A 26 1.36 3.79 -6.37
N TYR A 27 0.44 3.45 -5.47
CA TYR A 27 -0.99 3.47 -5.74
C TYR A 27 -1.59 4.83 -5.36
N LYS A 28 -1.95 5.64 -6.36
CA LYS A 28 -2.60 6.93 -6.17
C LYS A 28 -4.12 6.79 -6.31
N CYS A 29 -4.87 7.45 -5.43
CA CYS A 29 -6.30 7.68 -5.61
C CYS A 29 -6.50 8.80 -6.63
N ASN A 30 -7.25 8.52 -7.68
CA ASN A 30 -7.51 9.49 -8.74
C ASN A 30 -8.58 10.54 -8.36
N ILE A 31 -9.28 10.34 -7.24
CA ILE A 31 -10.32 11.26 -6.76
C ILE A 31 -9.71 12.33 -5.85
N CYS A 32 -8.95 11.93 -4.82
CA CYS A 32 -8.39 12.87 -3.84
C CYS A 32 -6.85 12.96 -3.83
N GLY A 33 -6.15 12.21 -4.68
CA GLY A 33 -4.69 12.23 -4.76
C GLY A 33 -3.94 11.45 -3.69
N ASN A 34 -4.63 10.90 -2.68
CA ASN A 34 -4.00 10.11 -1.61
C ASN A 34 -3.24 8.90 -2.15
N ARG A 35 -2.07 8.62 -1.58
CA ARG A 35 -1.19 7.52 -2.02
C ARG A 35 -1.13 6.40 -0.98
N PHE A 36 -1.11 5.17 -1.47
CA PHE A 36 -1.15 3.93 -0.69
C PHE A 36 0.00 3.00 -1.07
N THR A 37 0.42 2.17 -0.12
CA THR A 37 1.49 1.18 -0.30
C THR A 37 1.00 -0.10 -0.98
N THR A 38 -0.31 -0.39 -0.95
CA THR A 38 -0.92 -1.59 -1.54
C THR A 38 -2.21 -1.26 -2.30
N LYS A 39 -2.53 -2.10 -3.31
CA LYS A 39 -3.77 -2.03 -4.08
C LYS A 39 -5.01 -2.29 -3.20
N GLY A 40 -4.90 -3.20 -2.22
CA GLY A 40 -5.98 -3.50 -1.27
C GLY A 40 -6.38 -2.29 -0.44
N ASN A 41 -5.40 -1.55 0.10
CA ASN A 41 -5.65 -0.33 0.87
C ASN A 41 -6.29 0.76 0.00
N LEU A 42 -5.82 0.92 -1.25
CA LEU A 42 -6.45 1.82 -2.21
C LEU A 42 -7.91 1.41 -2.52
N LYS A 43 -8.19 0.12 -2.68
CA LYS A 43 -9.56 -0.39 -2.94
C LYS A 43 -10.51 -0.07 -1.79
N VAL A 44 -10.11 -0.35 -0.55
CA VAL A 44 -10.92 -0.02 0.65
C VAL A 44 -11.13 1.49 0.75
N HIS A 45 -10.09 2.29 0.50
CA HIS A 45 -10.21 3.74 0.44
C HIS A 45 -11.18 4.21 -0.65
N PHE A 46 -11.15 3.61 -1.84
CA PHE A 46 -12.07 3.95 -2.93
C PHE A 46 -13.53 3.72 -2.58
N GLN A 47 -13.85 2.72 -1.74
CA GLN A 47 -15.23 2.51 -1.31
C GLN A 47 -15.80 3.71 -0.56
N ARG A 48 -14.98 4.41 0.23
CA ARG A 48 -15.39 5.65 0.92
C ARG A 48 -15.74 6.80 -0.02
N HIS A 49 -15.32 6.75 -1.27
CA HIS A 49 -15.76 7.71 -2.29
C HIS A 49 -17.06 7.29 -2.96
N LYS A 50 -17.39 5.99 -2.93
CA LYS A 50 -18.64 5.48 -3.50
C LYS A 50 -19.84 5.84 -2.63
N ASP A 51 -19.67 5.97 -1.32
CA ASP A 51 -20.74 6.41 -0.41
C ASP A 51 -21.15 7.90 -0.63
N LYS A 52 -20.53 8.61 -1.58
CA LYS A 52 -20.85 9.99 -1.97
C LYS A 52 -21.61 10.12 -3.31
N TYR A 53 -22.01 9.01 -3.94
CA TYR A 53 -22.81 8.96 -5.16
C TYR A 53 -23.85 7.84 -5.07
#